data_AF-A0A7R8W839-F1
#
_entry.id   AF-A0A7R8W839-F1
#
_cell.length_a   1.000
_cell.length_b   1.000
_cell.length_c   1.000
_cell.angle_alpha   90.00
_cell.angle_beta   90.00
_cell.angle_gamma   90.00
#
_symmetry.space_group_name_H-M   'P 1'
#
loop_
_entity.id
_entity.type
_entity.pdbx_description
1 polymer ?
#
loop_
_entity_poly.entity_id
_entity_poly.type
_entity_poly.pdbx_seq_one_letter_code
_entity_poly.pdbx_strand_id
1 'polypeptide(L)'
;MALNQRNGFFPNIQKGFRKLPSKLLSSDPSNVIALLPLIFLFCVVLLQCGHGSRPVTGSKCIESMVTPSKKDAGPRGRYIVATQDKELTLKLRSKGGVPILYLHDSSPVLEAPSEASLARTNDTASEKLSKHEKKVLKGAKKEFGIAGSPLKKKRRKKPKGPNPLSCLPKKKKRIIDPAKEDADEVSDSVKRRKKNKIKIAKHVREHLQSQLRSTT
;
A
#
# COMPACT_ATOMS: atom_id res chain seq x y z
N MET A 1 -0.23 50.00 -7.84
CA MET A 1 0.18 48.58 -7.74
C MET A 1 -0.14 48.10 -6.33
N ALA A 2 -1.35 47.57 -6.13
CA ALA A 2 -1.84 47.19 -4.80
C ALA A 2 -1.77 45.67 -4.62
N LEU A 3 -1.03 45.26 -3.59
CA LEU A 3 -0.95 43.90 -3.07
C LEU A 3 -2.32 43.47 -2.52
N ASN A 4 -2.88 42.41 -3.09
CA ASN A 4 -4.18 41.88 -2.72
C ASN A 4 -4.02 40.92 -1.53
N GLN A 5 -4.18 41.44 -0.31
CA GLN A 5 -4.35 40.65 0.90
C GLN A 5 -5.77 40.08 0.91
N ARG A 6 -5.92 38.77 0.68
CA ARG A 6 -7.16 38.04 0.99
C ARG A 6 -6.98 37.27 2.29
N ASN A 7 -7.30 37.93 3.39
CA ASN A 7 -7.55 37.28 4.68
C ASN A 7 -8.97 37.62 5.14
N GLY A 8 -9.71 36.60 5.54
CA GLY A 8 -10.95 36.74 6.31
C GLY A 8 -12.24 36.63 5.49
N PHE A 9 -12.65 35.41 5.16
CA PHE A 9 -14.06 35.13 4.87
C PHE A 9 -14.53 33.91 5.67
N PHE A 10 -14.60 34.09 7.00
CA PHE A 10 -15.45 33.27 7.86
C PHE A 10 -16.77 34.02 8.04
N PRO A 11 -17.84 33.71 7.27
CA PRO A 11 -19.15 34.20 7.62
C PRO A 11 -19.64 33.43 8.86
N ASN A 12 -19.58 34.09 10.01
CA ASN A 12 -20.59 34.10 11.07
C ASN A 12 -21.22 32.73 11.45
N ILE A 13 -20.46 31.91 12.18
CA ILE A 13 -20.92 30.62 12.76
C ILE A 13 -21.61 30.81 14.14
N GLN A 14 -22.01 32.04 14.52
CA GLN A 14 -22.54 32.28 15.88
C GLN A 14 -24.08 32.33 16.01
N LYS A 15 -24.85 32.16 14.93
CA LYS A 15 -26.32 32.22 15.01
C LYS A 15 -26.98 30.92 14.56
N GLY A 16 -26.70 29.84 15.31
CA GLY A 16 -27.25 28.53 14.99
C GLY A 16 -27.15 27.47 16.08
N PHE A 17 -26.85 27.83 17.33
CA PHE A 17 -27.06 26.91 18.44
C PHE A 17 -28.57 26.79 18.70
N ARG A 18 -29.28 26.04 17.86
CA ARG A 18 -30.60 25.51 18.22
C ARG A 18 -30.37 24.67 19.47
N LYS A 19 -30.96 25.09 20.58
CA LYS A 19 -30.92 24.41 21.88
C LYS A 19 -31.11 22.90 21.65
N LEU A 20 -30.09 22.10 21.96
CA LEU A 20 -30.27 20.67 22.16
C LEU A 20 -31.35 20.51 23.24
N PRO A 21 -32.39 19.68 23.04
CA PRO A 21 -33.38 19.46 24.08
C PRO A 21 -32.65 18.87 25.30
N SER A 22 -32.66 19.59 26.43
CA SER A 22 -32.14 19.13 27.71
C SER A 22 -32.83 17.86 28.23
N LYS A 23 -33.91 17.43 27.57
CA LYS A 23 -34.68 16.22 27.88
C LYS A 23 -34.14 14.92 27.22
N LEU A 24 -33.12 14.99 26.35
CA LEU A 24 -32.51 13.81 25.73
C LEU A 24 -31.30 13.26 26.51
N LEU A 25 -30.84 13.97 27.54
CA LEU A 25 -29.85 13.45 28.49
C LEU A 25 -30.59 12.68 29.60
N SER A 26 -31.28 11.59 29.23
CA SER A 26 -31.65 10.58 30.22
C SER A 26 -30.37 9.94 30.74
N SER A 27 -30.27 9.75 32.05
CA SER A 27 -29.15 9.17 32.81
C SER A 27 -28.79 7.70 32.47
N ASP A 28 -29.36 7.15 31.41
CA ASP A 28 -29.15 5.76 30.97
C ASP A 28 -28.01 5.69 29.94
N PRO A 29 -26.89 4.99 30.24
CA PRO A 29 -25.71 4.96 29.36
C PRO A 29 -25.98 4.31 27.99
N SER A 30 -26.97 3.43 27.90
CA SER A 30 -27.44 2.82 26.65
C SER A 30 -28.06 3.84 25.69
N ASN A 31 -28.72 4.88 26.20
CA ASN A 31 -29.36 5.92 25.37
C ASN A 31 -28.32 6.93 24.84
N VAL A 32 -27.28 7.22 25.63
CA VAL A 32 -26.18 8.11 25.22
C VAL A 32 -25.41 7.52 24.03
N ILE A 33 -25.16 6.21 24.03
CA ILE A 33 -24.48 5.51 22.93
C ILE A 33 -25.28 5.60 21.62
N ALA A 34 -26.61 5.48 21.69
CA ALA A 34 -27.47 5.58 20.51
C ALA A 34 -27.62 7.03 19.98
N LEU A 35 -27.49 8.03 20.85
CA LEU A 35 -27.63 9.45 20.48
C LEU A 35 -26.33 10.09 19.99
N LEU A 36 -25.17 9.53 20.35
CA LEU A 36 -23.84 9.99 19.89
C LEU A 36 -23.73 10.17 18.36
N PRO A 37 -24.13 9.22 17.50
CA PRO A 37 -24.02 9.38 16.05
C PRO A 37 -24.91 10.51 15.50
N LEU A 38 -26.07 10.77 16.12
CA LEU A 38 -26.96 11.86 15.73
C LEU A 38 -26.41 13.23 16.11
N ILE A 39 -25.77 13.33 17.27
CA ILE A 39 -25.08 14.55 17.71
C ILE A 39 -23.89 14.83 16.78
N PHE A 40 -23.11 13.80 16.44
CA PHE A 40 -22.00 13.94 15.50
C PHE A 40 -22.48 14.42 14.13
N LEU A 41 -23.59 13.88 13.63
CA LEU A 41 -24.18 14.30 12.36
C LEU A 41 -24.57 15.79 12.36
N PHE A 42 -24.98 16.34 13.51
CA PHE A 42 -25.31 17.76 13.65
C PHE A 42 -24.07 18.67 13.68
N CYS A 43 -22.92 18.14 14.08
CA CYS A 43 -21.64 18.87 14.12
C CYS A 43 -20.88 18.85 12.78
N VAL A 44 -21.29 18.03 11.82
CA VAL A 44 -20.64 17.92 10.52
C VAL A 44 -21.35 18.78 9.48
N VAL A 45 -20.57 19.47 8.65
CA VAL A 45 -21.10 20.24 7.51
C VAL A 45 -21.66 19.27 6.47
N LEU A 46 -22.94 19.40 6.16
CA LEU A 46 -23.59 18.61 5.12
C LEU A 46 -23.32 19.20 3.73
N LEU A 47 -22.78 18.39 2.83
CA LEU A 47 -22.58 18.76 1.44
C LEU A 47 -23.79 18.33 0.60
N GLN A 48 -24.40 19.29 -0.08
CA GLN A 48 -25.56 19.02 -0.95
C GLN A 48 -25.09 18.40 -2.28
N CYS A 49 -25.78 17.34 -2.71
CA CYS A 49 -25.56 16.68 -4.00
C CYS A 49 -26.68 17.02 -4.98
N GLY A 50 -26.41 16.87 -6.28
CA GLY A 50 -27.37 17.18 -7.37
C GLY A 50 -28.45 16.10 -7.61
N HIS A 51 -28.55 15.07 -6.78
CA HIS A 51 -29.42 13.90 -7.01
C HIS A 51 -30.84 14.03 -6.43
N GLY A 52 -31.31 15.25 -6.14
CA GLY A 52 -32.63 15.45 -5.55
C GLY A 52 -33.79 14.93 -6.43
N SER A 53 -33.66 15.06 -7.74
CA SER A 53 -34.69 14.61 -8.70
C SER A 53 -34.60 13.12 -9.05
N ARG A 54 -33.40 12.54 -8.96
CA ARG A 54 -33.14 11.12 -9.28
C ARG A 54 -32.26 10.54 -8.17
N PRO A 55 -32.86 9.93 -7.13
CA PRO A 55 -32.11 9.43 -6.00
C PRO A 55 -31.18 8.31 -6.47
N VAL A 56 -29.95 8.35 -5.99
CA VAL A 56 -28.93 7.33 -6.26
C VAL A 56 -28.39 6.80 -4.93
N THR A 57 -27.82 5.60 -4.98
CA THR A 57 -27.11 5.01 -3.84
C THR A 57 -25.96 5.91 -3.38
N GLY A 58 -25.71 5.99 -2.07
CA GLY A 58 -24.67 6.84 -1.50
C GLY A 58 -23.29 6.66 -2.13
N SER A 59 -22.89 5.42 -2.42
CA SER A 59 -21.63 5.11 -3.11
C SER A 59 -21.53 5.78 -4.50
N LYS A 60 -22.58 5.67 -5.32
CA LYS A 60 -22.68 6.35 -6.63
C LYS A 60 -22.70 7.88 -6.50
N CYS A 61 -23.37 8.40 -5.48
CA CYS A 61 -23.39 9.84 -5.20
C CYS A 61 -21.97 10.36 -4.94
N ILE A 62 -21.25 9.74 -4.00
CA ILE A 62 -19.86 10.09 -3.67
C ILE A 62 -18.98 9.96 -4.91
N GLU A 63 -19.13 8.87 -5.67
CA GLU A 63 -18.35 8.65 -6.89
C GLU A 63 -18.52 9.78 -7.92
N SER A 64 -19.76 10.22 -8.18
CA SER A 64 -20.03 11.34 -9.11
C SER A 64 -19.49 12.68 -8.62
N MET A 65 -19.46 12.91 -7.30
CA MET A 65 -18.98 14.16 -6.72
C MET A 65 -17.45 14.23 -6.73
N VAL A 66 -16.80 13.09 -6.45
CA VAL A 66 -15.33 12.98 -6.38
C VAL A 66 -14.71 12.99 -7.77
N THR A 67 -15.40 12.39 -8.75
CA THR A 67 -14.91 12.29 -10.13
C THR A 67 -15.89 12.96 -11.09
N PRO A 68 -15.92 14.32 -11.10
CA PRO A 68 -16.82 15.04 -11.98
C PRO A 68 -16.45 14.78 -13.44
N SER A 69 -17.48 14.76 -14.28
CA SER A 69 -17.32 14.60 -15.73
C SER A 69 -16.51 15.78 -16.29
N LYS A 70 -15.81 15.59 -17.42
CA LYS A 70 -15.01 16.67 -18.06
C LYS A 70 -15.83 17.95 -18.35
N LYS A 71 -17.16 17.85 -18.46
CA LYS A 71 -18.08 18.95 -18.76
C LYS A 71 -18.40 19.82 -17.53
N ASP A 72 -18.33 19.26 -16.33
CA ASP A 72 -18.72 19.94 -15.09
C ASP A 72 -17.45 20.37 -14.34
N ALA A 73 -16.83 21.45 -14.81
CA ALA A 73 -15.65 22.06 -14.19
C ALA A 73 -16.04 22.91 -12.95
N GLY A 74 -16.73 22.31 -11.98
CA GLY A 74 -16.79 22.85 -10.62
C GLY A 74 -15.40 22.89 -9.98
N PRO A 75 -15.24 23.47 -8.77
CA PRO A 75 -13.95 23.55 -8.09
C PRO A 75 -13.31 22.16 -8.00
N ARG A 76 -12.34 21.91 -8.88
CA ARG A 76 -11.70 20.60 -9.00
C ARG A 76 -10.80 20.39 -7.80
N GLY A 77 -11.14 19.40 -7.00
CA GLY A 77 -10.19 18.71 -6.12
C GLY A 77 -9.99 19.37 -4.76
N ARG A 78 -9.83 18.61 -3.68
CA ARG A 78 -9.34 17.24 -3.55
C ARG A 78 -10.07 16.61 -2.38
N TYR A 79 -11.19 15.95 -2.64
CA TYR A 79 -11.88 15.23 -1.58
C TYR A 79 -10.97 14.09 -1.10
N ILE A 80 -10.80 14.02 0.23
CA ILE A 80 -10.31 12.81 0.88
C ILE A 80 -11.58 12.03 1.23
N VAL A 81 -11.70 10.84 0.67
CA VAL A 81 -12.90 10.02 0.88
C VAL A 81 -12.65 9.13 2.09
N ALA A 82 -13.41 9.35 3.16
CA ALA A 82 -13.43 8.46 4.31
C ALA A 82 -14.50 7.38 4.11
N THR A 83 -14.11 6.12 3.87
CA THR A 83 -15.05 5.03 3.60
C THR A 83 -14.55 3.69 4.14
N GLN A 84 -15.48 2.85 4.59
CA GLN A 84 -15.24 1.43 4.91
C GLN A 84 -15.74 0.48 3.81
N ASP A 85 -16.44 1.01 2.80
CA ASP A 85 -16.96 0.23 1.69
C ASP A 85 -15.84 -0.14 0.71
N LYS A 86 -15.60 -1.45 0.56
CA LYS A 86 -14.58 -2.02 -0.33
C LYS A 86 -14.92 -1.78 -1.81
N GLU A 87 -16.18 -1.85 -2.20
CA GLU A 87 -16.57 -1.69 -3.61
C GLU A 87 -16.34 -0.27 -4.09
N LEU A 88 -16.75 0.72 -3.28
CA LEU A 88 -16.48 2.13 -3.55
C LEU A 88 -14.98 2.40 -3.60
N THR A 89 -14.21 1.81 -2.67
CA THR A 89 -12.75 1.96 -2.62
C THR A 89 -12.09 1.46 -3.92
N LEU A 90 -12.49 0.29 -4.44
CA LEU A 90 -11.96 -0.24 -5.70
C LEU A 90 -12.25 0.67 -6.91
N LYS A 91 -13.46 1.25 -6.96
CA LYS A 91 -13.85 2.21 -8.01
C LYS A 91 -13.05 3.51 -7.93
N LEU A 92 -12.72 3.98 -6.74
CA LEU A 92 -11.91 5.19 -6.55
C LEU A 92 -10.43 4.94 -6.88
N ARG A 93 -9.90 3.76 -6.53
CA ARG A 93 -8.52 3.37 -6.87
C ARG A 93 -8.27 3.35 -8.38
N SER A 94 -9.24 2.89 -9.17
CA SER A 94 -9.11 2.79 -10.63
C SER A 94 -9.06 4.16 -11.33
N LYS A 95 -9.76 5.17 -10.81
CA LYS A 95 -9.78 6.52 -11.40
C LYS A 95 -8.51 7.33 -11.13
N GLY A 96 -7.83 7.06 -10.01
CA GLY A 96 -6.57 7.70 -9.63
C GLY A 96 -6.69 9.19 -9.23
N GLY A 97 -5.85 9.62 -8.30
CA GLY A 97 -5.82 11.00 -7.79
C GLY A 97 -6.80 11.30 -6.66
N VAL A 98 -7.35 10.27 -6.00
CA VAL A 98 -8.25 10.39 -4.85
C VAL A 98 -7.62 9.72 -3.63
N PRO A 99 -7.28 10.49 -2.57
CA PRO A 99 -6.86 9.91 -1.29
C PRO A 99 -8.04 9.25 -0.57
N ILE A 100 -7.82 8.06 -0.02
CA ILE A 100 -8.84 7.29 0.69
C ILE A 100 -8.41 7.12 2.14
N LEU A 101 -9.32 7.41 3.07
CA LEU A 101 -9.17 7.22 4.51
C LEU A 101 -10.10 6.11 4.96
N TYR A 102 -9.62 5.18 5.78
CA TYR A 102 -10.45 4.14 6.41
C TYR A 102 -10.06 4.01 7.87
N LEU A 103 -10.93 3.42 8.70
CA LEU A 103 -10.58 3.14 10.10
C LEU A 103 -10.10 1.70 10.20
N HIS A 104 -8.91 1.50 10.75
CA HIS A 104 -8.45 0.20 11.23
C HIS A 104 -8.55 0.22 12.76
N ASP A 105 -9.43 -0.60 13.32
CA ASP A 105 -9.81 -0.55 14.74
C ASP A 105 -10.23 0.87 15.16
N SER A 106 -9.45 1.53 16.02
CA SER A 106 -9.68 2.90 16.48
C SER A 106 -8.78 3.94 15.81
N SER A 107 -8.03 3.57 14.75
CA SER A 107 -7.07 4.44 14.09
C SER A 107 -7.50 4.81 12.67
N PRO A 108 -7.58 6.10 12.32
CA PRO A 108 -7.76 6.54 10.94
C PRO A 108 -6.47 6.35 10.15
N VAL A 109 -6.53 5.51 9.11
CA VAL A 109 -5.40 5.18 8.24
C VAL A 109 -5.65 5.78 6.87
N LEU A 110 -4.69 6.60 6.41
CA LEU A 110 -4.66 7.08 5.04
C LEU A 110 -4.05 5.98 4.16
N GLU A 111 -4.76 5.61 3.11
CA GLU A 111 -4.31 4.59 2.19
C GLU A 111 -3.11 5.06 1.34
N ALA A 112 -2.23 4.13 1.00
CA ALA A 112 -1.19 4.36 0.01
C ALA A 112 -1.79 4.78 -1.35
N PRO A 113 -1.09 5.62 -2.13
CA PRO A 113 -1.60 6.06 -3.43
C PRO A 113 -1.79 4.87 -4.38
N SER A 114 -2.91 4.87 -5.12
CA SER A 114 -3.20 3.81 -6.09
C SER A 114 -2.21 3.82 -7.26
N GLU A 115 -2.06 2.67 -7.93
CA GLU A 115 -1.21 2.56 -9.12
C GLU A 115 -1.59 3.56 -10.21
N ALA A 116 -2.90 3.80 -10.43
CA ALA A 116 -3.38 4.80 -11.36
C ALA A 116 -2.95 6.23 -10.96
N SER A 117 -2.90 6.51 -9.66
CA SER A 117 -2.40 7.78 -9.13
C SER A 117 -0.90 7.93 -9.38
N LEU A 118 -0.13 6.87 -9.11
CA LEU A 118 1.32 6.84 -9.32
C LEU A 118 1.68 6.99 -10.80
N ALA A 119 0.99 6.28 -11.69
CA ALA A 119 1.16 6.40 -13.14
C ALA A 119 0.96 7.85 -13.59
N ARG A 120 -0.17 8.46 -13.22
CA ARG A 120 -0.47 9.86 -13.54
C ARG A 120 0.59 10.84 -13.00
N THR A 121 1.12 10.59 -11.80
CA THR A 121 2.20 11.42 -11.26
C THR A 121 3.49 11.25 -12.04
N ASN A 122 3.86 10.03 -12.44
CA ASN A 122 5.06 9.78 -13.22
C ASN A 122 4.99 10.43 -14.61
N ASP A 123 3.85 10.30 -15.29
CA ASP A 123 3.63 10.89 -16.61
C ASP A 123 3.73 12.42 -16.55
N THR A 124 3.07 13.03 -15.55
CA THR A 124 3.05 14.50 -15.44
C THR A 124 4.31 15.08 -14.79
N ALA A 125 5.09 14.30 -14.04
CA ALA A 125 6.29 14.79 -13.37
C ALA A 125 7.39 15.19 -14.35
N SER A 126 7.53 14.48 -15.47
CA SER A 126 8.49 14.84 -16.51
C SER A 126 8.10 16.11 -17.27
N GLU A 127 6.81 16.37 -17.40
CA GLU A 127 6.27 17.52 -18.14
C GLU A 127 6.31 18.81 -17.32
N LYS A 128 6.05 18.71 -16.00
CA LYS A 128 5.95 19.88 -15.11
C LYS A 128 7.27 20.57 -14.81
N LEU A 129 8.40 19.88 -14.98
CA LEU A 129 9.72 20.43 -14.65
C LEU A 129 10.30 21.27 -15.80
N SER A 130 10.69 22.50 -15.48
CA SER A 130 11.41 23.40 -16.38
C SER A 130 12.79 22.84 -16.76
N LYS A 131 13.32 23.28 -17.91
CA LYS A 131 14.66 22.91 -18.39
C LYS A 131 15.74 23.23 -17.35
N HIS A 132 15.59 24.35 -16.63
CA HIS A 132 16.53 24.76 -15.59
C HIS A 132 16.48 23.83 -14.38
N GLU A 133 15.28 23.54 -13.88
CA GLU A 133 15.05 22.62 -12.75
C GLU A 133 15.61 21.23 -13.03
N LYS A 134 15.40 20.71 -14.25
CA LYS A 134 15.99 19.45 -14.71
C LYS A 134 17.53 19.48 -14.67
N LYS A 135 18.17 20.61 -14.96
CA LYS A 135 19.63 20.76 -14.91
C LYS A 135 20.14 20.79 -13.47
N VAL A 136 19.46 21.52 -12.58
CA VAL A 136 19.78 21.57 -11.14
C VAL A 136 19.65 20.18 -10.52
N LEU A 137 18.54 19.47 -10.79
CA LEU A 137 18.33 18.09 -10.32
C LEU A 137 19.42 17.13 -10.81
N LYS A 138 19.90 17.29 -12.05
CA LYS A 138 21.01 16.48 -12.58
C LYS A 138 22.34 16.81 -11.90
N GLY A 139 22.60 18.08 -11.56
CA GLY A 139 23.77 18.51 -10.80
C GLY A 139 23.78 17.90 -9.40
N ALA A 140 22.69 18.12 -8.65
CA ALA A 140 22.50 17.55 -7.32
C ALA A 140 22.65 16.02 -7.30
N LYS A 141 22.03 15.30 -8.27
CA LYS A 141 22.18 13.83 -8.35
C LYS A 141 23.64 13.38 -8.56
N LYS A 142 24.48 14.18 -9.21
CA LYS A 142 25.91 13.89 -9.36
C LYS A 142 26.68 14.19 -8.08
N GLU A 143 26.39 15.31 -7.42
CA GLU A 143 27.00 15.69 -6.14
C GLU A 143 26.74 14.64 -5.05
N PHE A 144 25.50 14.13 -4.97
CA PHE A 144 25.14 13.06 -4.03
C PHE A 144 25.51 11.65 -4.52
N GLY A 145 26.17 11.50 -5.66
CA GLY A 145 26.62 10.19 -6.18
C GLY A 145 25.50 9.22 -6.57
N ILE A 146 24.26 9.70 -6.73
CA ILE A 146 23.07 8.92 -7.09
C ILE A 146 23.02 8.68 -8.62
N ALA A 147 23.65 9.57 -9.39
CA ALA A 147 23.73 9.48 -10.85
C ALA A 147 24.73 8.41 -11.32
N GLY A 148 24.27 7.15 -11.38
CA GLY A 148 24.83 6.17 -12.31
C GLY A 148 26.06 5.39 -11.83
N SER A 149 25.91 4.58 -10.79
CA SER A 149 26.58 3.27 -10.83
C SER A 149 25.53 2.18 -10.97
N PRO A 150 25.49 1.40 -12.07
CA PRO A 150 25.03 0.03 -11.88
C PRO A 150 25.94 -0.51 -10.79
N LEU A 151 25.36 -0.97 -9.67
CA LEU A 151 26.10 -1.70 -8.65
C LEU A 151 26.94 -2.73 -9.40
N LYS A 152 28.24 -2.44 -9.61
CA LYS A 152 29.15 -3.38 -10.24
C LYS A 152 29.13 -4.54 -9.28
N LYS A 153 28.39 -5.60 -9.60
CA LYS A 153 28.34 -6.82 -8.80
C LYS A 153 29.79 -7.17 -8.58
N LYS A 154 30.28 -6.97 -7.34
CA LYS A 154 31.69 -7.22 -7.00
C LYS A 154 31.97 -8.63 -7.52
N ARG A 155 32.85 -8.76 -8.51
CA ARG A 155 33.21 -10.06 -9.08
C ARG A 155 33.55 -10.94 -7.89
N ARG A 156 32.78 -12.02 -7.69
CA ARG A 156 33.03 -12.96 -6.57
C ARG A 156 34.49 -13.37 -6.69
N LYS A 157 35.28 -13.10 -5.65
CA LYS A 157 36.68 -13.53 -5.62
C LYS A 157 36.67 -15.04 -5.86
N LYS A 158 37.48 -15.50 -6.82
CA LYS A 158 37.66 -16.94 -7.04
C LYS A 158 38.06 -17.58 -5.70
N PRO A 159 37.59 -18.81 -5.40
CA PRO A 159 38.04 -19.50 -4.20
C PRO A 159 39.57 -19.50 -4.22
N LYS A 160 40.19 -19.04 -3.13
CA LYS A 160 41.64 -19.15 -2.97
C LYS A 160 41.99 -20.65 -3.07
N GLY A 161 43.15 -20.96 -3.64
CA GLY A 161 43.66 -22.33 -3.69
C GLY A 161 43.64 -22.97 -2.29
N PRO A 162 43.76 -24.31 -2.20
CA PRO A 162 43.79 -24.99 -0.92
C PRO A 162 44.80 -24.30 0.00
N ASN A 163 44.40 -24.08 1.25
CA ASN A 163 45.22 -23.42 2.26
C ASN A 163 46.63 -24.06 2.24
N PRO A 164 47.73 -23.28 2.18
CA PRO A 164 49.09 -23.84 2.11
C PRO A 164 49.46 -24.76 3.27
N LEU A 165 48.70 -24.77 4.38
CA LEU A 165 48.87 -25.72 5.49
C LEU A 165 47.99 -26.99 5.38
N SER A 166 47.15 -27.11 4.35
CA SER A 166 46.23 -28.25 4.16
C SER A 166 46.85 -29.33 3.27
N CYS A 167 47.75 -30.13 3.83
CA CYS A 167 48.30 -31.34 3.20
C CYS A 167 47.30 -32.52 3.21
N LEU A 168 46.00 -32.29 2.95
CA LEU A 168 45.07 -33.40 2.85
C LEU A 168 45.18 -34.06 1.47
N PRO A 169 45.48 -35.36 1.38
CA PRO A 169 45.65 -36.05 0.11
C PRO A 169 44.36 -36.02 -0.72
N LYS A 170 44.50 -35.80 -2.03
CA LYS A 170 43.39 -35.83 -2.99
C LYS A 170 42.69 -37.19 -2.90
N LYS A 171 41.40 -37.19 -2.55
CA LYS A 171 40.57 -38.39 -2.64
C LYS A 171 40.41 -38.78 -4.11
N LYS A 172 40.94 -39.95 -4.49
CA LYS A 172 40.76 -40.54 -5.82
C LYS A 172 39.27 -40.80 -6.05
N LYS A 173 38.70 -40.19 -7.08
CA LYS A 173 37.37 -40.58 -7.55
C LYS A 173 37.49 -41.98 -8.16
N ARG A 174 36.68 -42.93 -7.68
CA ARG A 174 36.54 -44.22 -8.34
C ARG A 174 35.91 -43.96 -9.71
N ILE A 175 36.63 -44.33 -10.75
CA ILE A 175 36.11 -44.42 -12.11
C ILE A 175 35.19 -45.64 -12.10
N ILE A 176 33.93 -45.45 -12.48
CA ILE A 176 33.01 -46.54 -12.77
C ILE A 176 33.01 -46.65 -14.29
N ASP A 177 33.44 -47.80 -14.79
CA ASP A 177 33.52 -48.10 -16.23
C ASP A 177 32.11 -48.23 -16.85
N PRO A 178 31.89 -47.80 -18.11
CA PRO A 178 30.61 -47.95 -18.81
C PRO A 178 30.66 -49.08 -19.86
N ALA A 179 29.73 -50.05 -19.77
CA ALA A 179 29.34 -51.03 -20.81
C ALA A 179 28.32 -52.01 -20.18
N LYS A 180 27.09 -52.31 -20.65
CA LYS A 180 26.32 -52.23 -21.91
C LYS A 180 24.82 -52.05 -21.50
N GLU A 181 24.02 -51.16 -22.12
CA GLU A 181 23.04 -51.44 -23.22
C GLU A 181 22.19 -52.69 -22.92
N ASP A 182 20.87 -52.59 -22.67
CA ASP A 182 19.84 -52.29 -23.68
C ASP A 182 18.64 -51.43 -23.21
N ALA A 183 17.92 -50.95 -24.23
CA ALA A 183 16.89 -49.92 -24.34
C ALA A 183 15.59 -50.10 -23.52
N ASP A 184 15.00 -48.99 -23.04
CA ASP A 184 13.89 -48.34 -23.76
C ASP A 184 13.58 -46.93 -23.20
N GLU A 185 13.25 -46.04 -24.12
CA GLU A 185 12.93 -44.61 -23.93
C GLU A 185 11.61 -44.45 -23.14
N VAL A 186 11.34 -43.40 -22.35
CA VAL A 186 11.19 -41.99 -22.76
C VAL A 186 11.37 -41.09 -21.52
N SER A 187 12.06 -39.99 -21.79
CA SER A 187 12.29 -38.84 -20.93
C SER A 187 11.02 -38.22 -20.33
N ASP A 188 11.05 -37.88 -19.04
CA ASP A 188 10.82 -36.48 -18.72
C ASP A 188 11.60 -35.98 -17.51
N SER A 189 12.32 -34.90 -17.74
CA SER A 189 13.43 -34.41 -16.95
C SER A 189 12.98 -33.30 -16.01
N VAL A 190 12.11 -33.61 -15.05
CA VAL A 190 11.85 -32.65 -13.97
C VAL A 190 12.97 -32.72 -12.94
N LYS A 191 13.98 -31.86 -13.11
CA LYS A 191 14.93 -31.48 -12.05
C LYS A 191 14.14 -31.00 -10.83
N ARG A 192 13.75 -31.93 -9.95
CA ARG A 192 13.17 -31.62 -8.64
C ARG A 192 14.21 -30.77 -7.90
N ARG A 193 13.92 -29.48 -7.77
CA ARG A 193 14.61 -28.59 -6.82
C ARG A 193 14.65 -29.34 -5.49
N LYS A 194 15.84 -29.76 -5.05
CA LYS A 194 16.04 -30.32 -3.71
C LYS A 194 15.60 -29.24 -2.72
N LYS A 195 14.35 -29.33 -2.24
CA LYS A 195 13.91 -28.58 -1.07
C LYS A 195 14.87 -29.02 0.03
N ASN A 196 15.63 -28.07 0.57
CA ASN A 196 16.53 -28.33 1.69
C ASN A 196 15.68 -28.87 2.84
N LYS A 197 15.66 -30.19 3.01
CA LYS A 197 15.03 -30.83 4.15
C LYS A 197 15.82 -30.35 5.36
N ILE A 198 15.24 -29.42 6.12
CA ILE A 198 15.83 -28.90 7.34
C ILE A 198 16.06 -30.11 8.24
N LYS A 199 17.32 -30.44 8.51
CA LYS A 199 17.66 -31.51 9.44
C LYS A 199 17.35 -31.02 10.85
N ILE A 200 16.13 -31.27 11.30
CA ILE A 200 15.73 -31.01 12.69
C ILE A 200 16.64 -31.85 13.60
N ALA A 201 17.23 -31.22 14.62
CA ALA A 201 18.07 -31.88 15.61
C ALA A 201 17.28 -32.95 16.39
N LYS A 202 17.96 -34.00 16.86
CA LYS A 202 17.32 -35.18 17.46
C LYS A 202 16.44 -34.82 18.67
N HIS A 203 16.95 -33.98 19.58
CA HIS A 203 16.22 -33.54 20.77
C HIS A 203 14.92 -32.77 20.44
N VAL A 204 14.92 -31.98 19.36
CA VAL A 204 13.73 -31.23 18.92
C VAL A 204 12.66 -32.20 18.40
N ARG A 205 13.06 -33.28 17.72
CA ARG A 205 12.09 -34.30 17.26
C ARG A 205 11.49 -35.07 18.43
N GLU A 206 12.30 -35.41 19.43
CA GLU A 206 11.84 -36.11 20.63
C GLU A 206 10.86 -35.26 21.43
N HIS A 207 11.11 -33.96 21.59
CA HIS A 207 10.21 -33.03 22.28
C HIS A 207 8.87 -32.83 21.54
N LEU A 208 8.89 -32.74 20.20
CA LEU A 208 7.64 -32.64 19.43
C LEU A 208 6.82 -33.94 19.52
N GLN A 209 7.49 -35.09 19.57
CA GLN A 209 6.82 -36.38 19.74
C GLN A 209 6.24 -36.57 21.14
N SER A 210 6.89 -36.08 22.19
CA SER A 210 6.34 -36.12 23.55
C SER A 210 5.09 -35.24 23.68
N GLN A 211 5.12 -34.04 23.09
CA GLN A 211 3.94 -33.15 23.06
C GLN A 211 2.74 -33.80 22.38
N LEU A 212 2.94 -34.46 21.23
CA LEU A 212 1.87 -35.15 20.51
C LEU A 212 1.28 -36.34 21.30
N ARG A 213 2.08 -37.01 22.11
CA ARG A 213 1.63 -38.12 22.98
C ARG A 213 0.89 -37.64 24.23
N SER A 214 1.13 -36.40 24.68
CA SER A 214 0.41 -35.82 25.82
C SER A 214 -0.95 -35.22 25.45
N THR A 215 -1.21 -35.03 24.15
CA THR A 215 -2.45 -34.43 23.62
C THR A 215 -3.49 -35.47 23.18
N THR A 216 -3.23 -36.75 23.42
CA THR A 216 -4.13 -37.90 23.16
C THR A 216 -4.39 -38.62 24.46
#